data_AF-A0A944LIX8-F1
#
_entry.id   AF-A0A944LIX8-F1
#
_cell.length_a   1.000
_cell.length_b   1.000
_cell.length_c   1.000
_cell.angle_alpha   90.00
_cell.angle_beta   90.00
_cell.angle_gamma   90.00
#
_symmetry.space_group_name_H-M   'P 1'
#
loop_
_entity.id
_entity.type
_entity.pdbx_description
1 polymer ?
#
loop_
_entity_poly.entity_id
_entity_poly.type
_entity_poly.pdbx_seq_one_letter_code
_entity_poly.pdbx_strand_id
1 'polypeptide(L)'
;MESPWAPLRRRAFFILWIAQLGSNVGSWMQTVGAQWYLVEAGASPTIIALVQTANMAPALLLSLMAGVLADSFNRRKLIIGTNIFAALAATALTLSAALGLLEPVSLLGYTFLIGAGVALSSPAWQAIQPDLVPREEIQSASALGGVTVNAARAVGPAMAGVLVAWAGPAFVFGLNAVSFLTAAAAVYFWRSPEKDLADRESVSEALASGIRYIRSAPRIKRILLRTALFTTPASALWALLPIAADGHLNVGSAGYGLLLGALGAGALLGVVVLPRVRARTTHNTVMAVSALLFGSGAAAAGFLPPAPVAMLMIIAGAAWIGSLSTFSAVMQLTLPAWVRARGMSMYLFVMGGTQALGALLWGAIATAFGYGTALAASSILLIAAAASILVWPLLPGTGQLDRTVSGPAADLHAQAEGTDPGAGPVTVVVTYRPDPERLGDFTAVLDQVRLARLRTGATDWRLVRRIGDTETLAEFYTVPTWREYLRQEQDRLTGEDRRLFTQARAVSREEPSITWYLPAQQEQH
;
A
#
# COMPACT_ATOMS: atom_id res chain seq x y z
N MET A 1 -0.34 31.11 2.70
CA MET A 1 -0.17 29.71 2.23
C MET A 1 0.87 29.75 1.13
N GLU A 2 1.97 29.04 1.27
CA GLU A 2 2.96 28.94 0.19
C GLU A 2 2.34 28.25 -1.03
N SER A 3 2.82 28.61 -2.23
CA SER A 3 2.32 28.04 -3.47
C SER A 3 2.60 26.52 -3.52
N PRO A 4 1.65 25.68 -3.98
CA PRO A 4 1.89 24.23 -4.12
C PRO A 4 3.04 23.89 -5.09
N TRP A 5 3.49 24.86 -5.88
CA TRP A 5 4.61 24.76 -6.83
C TRP A 5 5.95 25.26 -6.27
N ALA A 6 5.99 25.76 -5.03
CA ALA A 6 7.20 26.29 -4.40
C ALA A 6 8.40 25.32 -4.44
N PRO A 7 8.24 23.99 -4.19
CA PRO A 7 9.35 23.05 -4.25
C PRO A 7 10.09 23.03 -5.60
N LEU A 8 9.38 23.26 -6.72
CA LEU A 8 10.00 23.25 -8.06
C LEU A 8 10.98 24.41 -8.28
N ARG A 9 10.94 25.46 -7.45
CA ARG A 9 11.93 26.55 -7.48
C ARG A 9 13.26 26.13 -6.85
N ARG A 10 13.28 25.08 -6.03
CA ARG A 10 14.49 24.54 -5.41
C ARG A 10 15.21 23.67 -6.44
N ARG A 11 16.39 24.10 -6.90
CA ARG A 11 17.15 23.43 -7.97
C ARG A 11 17.39 21.93 -7.71
N ALA A 12 17.77 21.56 -6.49
CA ALA A 12 18.01 20.16 -6.12
C ALA A 12 16.73 19.33 -6.21
N PHE A 13 15.62 19.84 -5.67
CA PHE A 13 14.31 19.19 -5.77
C PHE A 13 13.87 19.04 -7.23
N PHE A 14 13.96 20.10 -8.04
CA PHE A 14 13.54 20.08 -9.44
C PHE A 14 14.30 19.05 -10.28
N ILE A 15 15.63 18.98 -10.15
CA ILE A 15 16.47 18.03 -10.88
C ILE A 15 16.11 16.58 -10.50
N LEU A 16 15.94 16.30 -9.21
CA LEU A 16 15.57 14.97 -8.75
C LEU A 16 14.12 14.61 -9.11
N TRP A 17 13.21 15.59 -9.08
CA TRP A 17 11.82 15.44 -9.45
C TRP A 17 11.67 15.10 -10.95
N ILE A 18 12.38 15.80 -11.84
CA ILE A 18 12.34 15.51 -13.28
C ILE A 18 13.00 14.17 -13.60
N ALA A 19 14.08 13.81 -12.90
CA ALA A 19 14.72 12.50 -13.04
C ALA A 19 13.78 11.36 -12.62
N GLN A 20 13.06 11.53 -11.49
CA GLN A 20 12.06 10.55 -11.05
C GLN A 20 10.87 10.47 -12.02
N LEU A 21 10.40 11.59 -12.56
CA LEU A 21 9.35 11.60 -13.57
C LEU A 21 9.79 10.82 -14.82
N GLY A 22 10.99 11.10 -15.33
CA GLY A 22 11.55 10.40 -16.50
C GLY A 22 11.71 8.90 -16.27
N SER A 23 12.22 8.50 -15.11
CA SER A 23 12.37 7.07 -14.75
C SER A 23 11.01 6.37 -14.58
N ASN A 24 10.01 7.05 -14.00
CA ASN A 24 8.66 6.51 -13.93
C ASN A 24 8.04 6.34 -15.33
N VAL A 25 8.23 7.33 -16.22
CA VAL A 25 7.77 7.27 -17.62
C VAL A 25 8.43 6.08 -18.34
N GLY A 26 9.75 5.96 -18.25
CA GLY A 26 10.50 4.84 -18.83
C GLY A 26 10.03 3.48 -18.31
N SER A 27 9.75 3.35 -17.01
CA SER A 27 9.26 2.09 -16.43
C SER A 27 7.87 1.69 -16.96
N TRP A 28 6.97 2.67 -17.12
CA TRP A 28 5.68 2.42 -17.77
C TRP A 28 5.86 2.03 -19.23
N MET A 29 6.75 2.73 -19.94
CA MET A 29 7.02 2.42 -21.34
C MET A 29 7.59 1.01 -21.51
N GLN A 30 8.54 0.59 -20.66
CA GLN A 30 9.07 -0.76 -20.67
C GLN A 30 7.96 -1.80 -20.44
N THR A 31 7.06 -1.57 -19.49
CA THR A 31 5.98 -2.53 -19.21
C THR A 31 5.10 -2.73 -20.44
N VAL A 32 4.71 -1.64 -21.10
CA VAL A 32 3.93 -1.65 -22.35
C VAL A 32 4.70 -2.32 -23.49
N GLY A 33 5.98 -1.98 -23.66
CA GLY A 33 6.84 -2.60 -24.67
C GLY A 33 7.05 -4.09 -24.43
N ALA A 34 7.16 -4.53 -23.18
CA ALA A 34 7.35 -5.94 -22.82
C ALA A 34 6.07 -6.76 -23.05
N GLN A 35 4.90 -6.20 -22.70
CA GLN A 35 3.62 -6.81 -23.02
C GLN A 35 3.41 -6.90 -24.53
N TRP A 36 3.71 -5.84 -25.28
CA TRP A 36 3.55 -5.81 -26.73
C TRP A 36 4.53 -6.72 -27.47
N TYR A 37 5.79 -6.79 -27.04
CA TYR A 37 6.77 -7.72 -27.61
C TYR A 37 6.27 -9.17 -27.56
N LEU A 38 5.64 -9.56 -26.45
CA LEU A 38 5.07 -10.91 -26.31
C LEU A 38 3.82 -11.13 -27.16
N VAL A 39 3.01 -10.09 -27.39
CA VAL A 39 1.90 -10.13 -28.34
C VAL A 39 2.44 -10.39 -29.75
N GLU A 40 3.43 -9.61 -30.20
CA GLU A 40 4.07 -9.78 -31.52
C GLU A 40 4.75 -11.15 -31.67
N ALA A 41 5.30 -11.68 -30.58
CA ALA A 41 5.90 -13.02 -30.55
C ALA A 41 4.85 -14.15 -30.53
N GLY A 42 3.55 -13.86 -30.54
CA GLY A 42 2.48 -14.86 -30.49
C GLY A 42 2.42 -15.65 -29.18
N ALA A 43 2.87 -15.05 -28.07
CA ALA A 43 2.87 -15.70 -26.78
C ALA A 43 1.44 -15.92 -26.25
N SER A 44 1.26 -16.92 -25.37
CA SER A 44 -0.05 -17.18 -24.77
C SER A 44 -0.51 -16.04 -23.85
N PRO A 45 -1.83 -15.86 -23.64
CA PRO A 45 -2.36 -14.87 -22.72
C PRO A 45 -1.78 -14.95 -21.30
N THR A 46 -1.46 -16.16 -20.84
CA THR A 46 -0.79 -16.38 -19.56
C THR A 46 0.57 -15.71 -19.52
N ILE A 47 1.41 -15.91 -20.54
CA ILE A 47 2.77 -15.37 -20.59
C ILE A 47 2.74 -13.84 -20.71
N ILE A 48 1.84 -13.28 -21.53
CA ILE A 48 1.66 -11.83 -21.65
C ILE A 48 1.22 -11.22 -20.31
N ALA A 49 0.27 -11.84 -19.62
CA ALA A 49 -0.21 -11.40 -18.32
C ALA A 49 0.87 -11.50 -17.22
N LEU A 50 1.77 -12.49 -17.31
CA LEU A 50 2.89 -12.66 -16.37
C LEU A 50 3.87 -11.47 -16.39
N VAL A 51 3.88 -10.60 -17.41
CA VAL A 51 4.69 -9.36 -17.37
C VAL A 51 4.27 -8.48 -16.19
N GLN A 52 2.95 -8.36 -15.95
CA GLN A 52 2.42 -7.61 -14.82
C GLN A 52 2.81 -8.27 -13.49
N THR A 53 2.76 -9.61 -13.43
CA THR A 53 3.21 -10.39 -12.26
C THR A 53 4.70 -10.19 -12.01
N ALA A 54 5.54 -10.29 -13.03
CA ALA A 54 6.99 -10.10 -12.95
C ALA A 54 7.35 -8.69 -12.48
N ASN A 55 6.61 -7.66 -12.91
CA ASN A 55 6.82 -6.28 -12.47
C ASN A 55 6.42 -6.08 -10.99
N MET A 56 5.29 -6.66 -10.55
CA MET A 56 4.75 -6.44 -9.20
C MET A 56 5.34 -7.38 -8.12
N ALA A 57 5.79 -8.58 -8.50
CA ALA A 57 6.30 -9.59 -7.56
C ALA A 57 7.52 -9.11 -6.74
N PRO A 58 8.50 -8.38 -7.29
CA PRO A 58 9.61 -7.86 -6.49
C PRO A 58 9.16 -6.93 -5.38
N ALA A 59 8.18 -6.06 -5.63
CA ALA A 59 7.64 -5.19 -4.58
C ALA A 59 6.99 -6.01 -3.45
N LEU A 60 6.32 -7.12 -3.78
CA LEU A 60 5.75 -8.04 -2.80
C LEU A 60 6.85 -8.73 -1.95
N LEU A 61 7.83 -9.31 -2.62
CA LEU A 61 8.86 -10.16 -2.01
C LEU A 61 9.93 -9.36 -1.28
N LEU A 62 10.25 -8.16 -1.75
CA LEU A 62 11.37 -7.35 -1.27
C LEU A 62 10.93 -6.13 -0.46
N SER A 63 9.62 -5.88 -0.27
CA SER A 63 9.13 -4.71 0.49
C SER A 63 9.74 -4.58 1.88
N LEU A 64 9.86 -5.68 2.62
CA LEU A 64 10.46 -5.71 3.94
C LEU A 64 11.96 -5.39 3.89
N MET A 65 12.68 -6.02 2.95
CA MET A 65 14.11 -5.81 2.76
C MET A 65 14.40 -4.36 2.31
N ALA A 66 13.57 -3.80 1.44
CA ALA A 66 13.72 -2.44 0.94
C ALA A 66 13.70 -1.40 2.07
N GLY A 67 12.81 -1.56 3.06
CA GLY A 67 12.77 -0.72 4.25
C GLY A 67 14.04 -0.86 5.09
N VAL A 68 14.46 -2.11 5.37
CA VAL A 68 15.70 -2.39 6.13
C VAL A 68 16.89 -1.73 5.47
N LEU A 69 17.01 -1.86 4.15
CA LEU A 69 18.13 -1.31 3.39
C LEU A 69 18.09 0.23 3.37
N ALA A 70 16.92 0.83 3.18
CA ALA A 70 16.76 2.29 3.16
C ALA A 70 17.05 2.95 4.51
N ASP A 71 16.83 2.22 5.59
CA ASP A 71 17.30 2.59 6.91
C ASP A 71 18.80 2.30 6.98
N SER A 72 19.22 1.04 6.97
CA SER A 72 20.59 0.57 7.26
C SER A 72 21.69 1.23 6.41
N PHE A 73 21.42 1.58 5.15
CA PHE A 73 22.40 2.13 4.22
C PHE A 73 22.24 3.64 4.02
N ASN A 74 23.32 4.27 3.56
CA ASN A 74 23.24 5.63 3.05
C ASN A 74 22.28 5.66 1.84
N ARG A 75 21.18 6.42 1.97
CA ARG A 75 20.08 6.49 0.99
C ARG A 75 20.55 6.87 -0.41
N ARG A 76 21.50 7.83 -0.51
CA ARG A 76 22.09 8.25 -1.79
C ARG A 76 22.81 7.08 -2.46
N LYS A 77 23.64 6.35 -1.73
CA LYS A 77 24.35 5.16 -2.26
C LYS A 77 23.38 4.05 -2.66
N LEU A 78 22.35 3.80 -1.85
CA LEU A 78 21.33 2.80 -2.14
C LEU A 78 20.59 3.12 -3.44
N ILE A 79 20.08 4.36 -3.59
CA ILE A 79 19.37 4.79 -4.80
C ILE A 79 20.26 4.64 -6.04
N ILE A 80 21.52 5.08 -5.98
CA ILE A 80 22.47 4.94 -7.10
C ILE A 80 22.67 3.47 -7.45
N GLY A 81 22.97 2.63 -6.47
CA GLY A 81 23.22 1.20 -6.69
C GLY A 81 22.03 0.47 -7.30
N THR A 82 20.82 0.72 -6.79
CA THR A 82 19.59 0.10 -7.32
C THR A 82 19.23 0.59 -8.71
N ASN A 83 19.48 1.86 -9.04
CA ASN A 83 19.26 2.39 -10.39
C ASN A 83 20.30 1.85 -11.39
N ILE A 84 21.56 1.71 -11.00
CA ILE A 84 22.58 1.07 -11.84
C ILE A 84 22.21 -0.39 -12.10
N PHE A 85 21.78 -1.13 -11.07
CA PHE A 85 21.30 -2.49 -11.23
C PHE A 85 20.11 -2.59 -12.21
N ALA A 86 19.10 -1.73 -12.05
CA ALA A 86 17.96 -1.67 -12.96
C ALA A 86 18.39 -1.28 -14.40
N ALA A 87 19.33 -0.35 -14.55
CA ALA A 87 19.87 0.06 -15.84
C ALA A 87 20.61 -1.10 -16.53
N LEU A 88 21.39 -1.89 -15.81
CA LEU A 88 22.09 -3.06 -16.35
C LEU A 88 21.09 -4.13 -16.82
N ALA A 89 20.07 -4.42 -16.01
CA ALA A 89 19.01 -5.36 -16.39
C ALA A 89 18.21 -4.86 -17.61
N ALA A 90 17.89 -3.56 -17.67
CA ALA A 90 17.22 -2.95 -18.81
C ALA A 90 18.11 -2.92 -20.07
N THR A 91 19.41 -2.73 -19.90
CA THR A 91 20.39 -2.80 -21.01
C THR A 91 20.48 -4.23 -21.54
N ALA A 92 20.56 -5.23 -20.66
CA ALA A 92 20.55 -6.63 -21.06
C ALA A 92 19.26 -7.00 -21.82
N LEU A 93 18.09 -6.58 -21.30
CA LEU A 93 16.81 -6.72 -21.98
C LEU A 93 16.82 -6.08 -23.38
N THR A 94 17.34 -4.86 -23.48
CA THR A 94 17.44 -4.10 -24.73
C THR A 94 18.32 -4.82 -25.75
N LEU A 95 19.50 -5.28 -25.34
CA LEU A 95 20.44 -5.97 -26.21
C LEU A 95 19.90 -7.34 -26.64
N SER A 96 19.31 -8.12 -25.72
CA SER A 96 18.65 -9.37 -26.07
C SER A 96 17.53 -9.15 -27.09
N ALA A 97 16.72 -8.10 -26.94
CA ALA A 97 15.67 -7.76 -27.90
C ALA A 97 16.24 -7.36 -29.26
N ALA A 98 17.22 -6.45 -29.27
CA ALA A 98 17.83 -5.92 -30.48
C ALA A 98 18.60 -6.98 -31.29
N LEU A 99 19.17 -7.97 -30.61
CA LEU A 99 19.88 -9.09 -31.23
C LEU A 99 18.96 -10.26 -31.63
N GLY A 100 17.65 -10.18 -31.36
CA GLY A 100 16.70 -11.25 -31.64
C GLY A 100 16.87 -12.49 -30.76
N LEU A 101 17.53 -12.35 -29.61
CA LEU A 101 17.80 -13.43 -28.65
C LEU A 101 16.81 -13.44 -27.48
N LEU A 102 15.82 -12.53 -27.46
CA LEU A 102 14.92 -12.36 -26.33
C LEU A 102 13.76 -13.37 -26.37
N GLU A 103 13.87 -14.36 -25.50
CA GLU A 103 12.81 -15.36 -25.26
C GLU A 103 11.82 -14.91 -24.18
N PRO A 104 10.57 -15.41 -24.18
CA PRO A 104 9.54 -14.98 -23.23
C PRO A 104 9.94 -15.12 -21.75
N VAL A 105 10.58 -16.22 -21.37
CA VAL A 105 11.01 -16.45 -19.97
C VAL A 105 12.09 -15.44 -19.57
N SER A 106 13.05 -15.18 -20.45
CA SER A 106 14.12 -14.21 -20.20
C SER A 106 13.58 -12.77 -20.09
N LEU A 107 12.57 -12.40 -20.89
CA LEU A 107 11.87 -11.11 -20.78
C LEU A 107 11.19 -10.95 -19.41
N LEU A 108 10.50 -11.99 -18.93
CA LEU A 108 9.91 -11.98 -17.58
C LEU A 108 10.99 -11.85 -16.50
N GLY A 109 12.11 -12.56 -16.65
CA GLY A 109 13.27 -12.47 -15.77
C GLY A 109 13.84 -11.05 -15.69
N TYR A 110 14.12 -10.41 -16.83
CA TYR A 110 14.59 -9.02 -16.86
C TYR A 110 13.56 -8.05 -16.27
N THR A 111 12.28 -8.22 -16.58
CA THR A 111 11.19 -7.41 -16.01
C THR A 111 11.16 -7.51 -14.49
N PHE A 112 11.35 -8.72 -13.95
CA PHE A 112 11.47 -8.95 -12.51
C PHE A 112 12.69 -8.26 -11.90
N LEU A 113 13.87 -8.38 -12.51
CA LEU A 113 15.09 -7.71 -12.02
C LEU A 113 14.93 -6.19 -12.01
N ILE A 114 14.34 -5.63 -13.07
CA ILE A 114 14.10 -4.18 -13.17
C ILE A 114 13.10 -3.75 -12.09
N GLY A 115 12.00 -4.50 -11.92
CA GLY A 115 11.04 -4.28 -10.83
C GLY A 115 11.68 -4.38 -9.44
N ALA A 116 12.66 -5.26 -9.24
CA ALA A 116 13.42 -5.37 -7.98
C ALA A 116 14.24 -4.11 -7.71
N GLY A 117 14.95 -3.58 -8.69
CA GLY A 117 15.68 -2.31 -8.56
C GLY A 117 14.75 -1.15 -8.16
N VAL A 118 13.59 -1.04 -8.83
CA VAL A 118 12.57 -0.04 -8.50
C VAL A 118 12.04 -0.24 -7.07
N ALA A 119 11.66 -1.45 -6.71
CA ALA A 119 11.11 -1.79 -5.39
C ALA A 119 12.08 -1.44 -4.24
N LEU A 120 13.36 -1.77 -4.40
CA LEU A 120 14.41 -1.49 -3.41
C LEU A 120 14.72 0.01 -3.30
N SER A 121 14.61 0.76 -4.39
CA SER A 121 14.90 2.20 -4.41
C SER A 121 13.76 3.06 -3.84
N SER A 122 12.51 2.59 -3.91
CA SER A 122 11.32 3.39 -3.62
C SER A 122 11.28 3.98 -2.19
N PRO A 123 11.55 3.22 -1.11
CA PRO A 123 11.58 3.79 0.23
C PRO A 123 12.68 4.84 0.42
N ALA A 124 13.85 4.64 -0.21
CA ALA A 124 14.94 5.60 -0.15
C ALA A 124 14.58 6.91 -0.85
N TRP A 125 13.91 6.85 -2.01
CA TRP A 125 13.37 8.03 -2.70
C TRP A 125 12.37 8.81 -1.86
N GLN A 126 11.46 8.12 -1.17
CA GLN A 126 10.50 8.78 -0.27
C GLN A 126 11.21 9.44 0.91
N ALA A 127 12.26 8.81 1.44
CA ALA A 127 12.98 9.28 2.61
C ALA A 127 13.90 10.49 2.33
N ILE A 128 14.34 10.71 1.09
CA ILE A 128 15.14 11.90 0.74
C ILE A 128 14.29 13.13 0.42
N GLN A 129 13.00 12.99 0.09
CA GLN A 129 12.16 14.15 -0.30
C GLN A 129 12.12 15.26 0.77
N PRO A 130 11.94 14.96 2.07
CA PRO A 130 11.96 15.99 3.11
C PRO A 130 13.33 16.69 3.25
N ASP A 131 14.42 16.03 2.84
CA ASP A 131 15.77 16.59 2.91
C ASP A 131 16.05 17.59 1.76
N LEU A 132 15.16 17.69 0.77
CA LEU A 132 15.30 18.55 -0.43
C LEU A 132 14.62 19.92 -0.28
N VAL A 133 13.77 20.09 0.72
CA VAL A 133 12.90 21.25 0.88
C VAL A 133 12.82 21.69 2.34
N PRO A 134 12.53 22.98 2.63
CA PRO A 134 12.19 23.43 3.98
C PRO A 134 10.99 22.69 4.56
N ARG A 135 10.86 22.72 5.89
CA ARG A 135 9.82 21.97 6.62
C ARG A 135 8.40 22.35 6.18
N GLU A 136 8.21 23.61 5.82
CA GLU A 136 6.95 24.21 5.38
C GLU A 136 6.51 23.68 4.00
N GLU A 137 7.48 23.34 3.15
CA GLU A 137 7.27 22.88 1.78
C GLU A 137 7.09 21.35 1.66
N ILE A 138 7.32 20.57 2.73
CA ILE A 138 7.29 19.08 2.72
C ILE A 138 5.97 18.52 2.18
N GLN A 139 4.83 19.11 2.55
CA GLN A 139 3.53 18.65 2.07
C GLN A 139 3.36 18.87 0.57
N SER A 140 3.79 20.02 0.06
CA SER A 140 3.78 20.34 -1.37
C SER A 140 4.74 19.44 -2.15
N ALA A 141 5.93 19.17 -1.60
CA ALA A 141 6.89 18.23 -2.18
C ALA A 141 6.31 16.81 -2.28
N SER A 142 5.64 16.34 -1.23
CA SER A 142 4.95 15.05 -1.21
C SER A 142 3.84 14.98 -2.26
N ALA A 143 3.06 16.06 -2.42
CA ALA A 143 2.01 16.15 -3.45
C ALA A 143 2.59 16.09 -4.87
N LEU A 144 3.71 16.78 -5.11
CA LEU A 144 4.44 16.73 -6.39
C LEU A 144 5.04 15.34 -6.68
N GLY A 145 5.38 14.57 -5.65
CA GLY A 145 5.71 13.15 -5.80
C GLY A 145 4.55 12.32 -6.34
N GLY A 146 3.32 12.60 -5.90
CA GLY A 146 2.11 12.00 -6.48
C GLY A 146 1.90 12.39 -7.94
N VAL A 147 2.29 13.60 -8.34
CA VAL A 147 2.23 14.06 -9.74
C VAL A 147 3.16 13.23 -10.62
N THR A 148 4.39 12.93 -10.20
CA THR A 148 5.32 12.16 -11.05
C THR A 148 4.78 10.78 -11.39
N VAL A 149 4.20 10.08 -10.41
CA VAL A 149 3.67 8.73 -10.60
C VAL A 149 2.44 8.73 -11.52
N ASN A 150 1.50 9.66 -11.31
CA ASN A 150 0.27 9.69 -12.09
C ASN A 150 0.48 10.26 -13.49
N ALA A 151 1.33 11.28 -13.65
CA ALA A 151 1.70 11.80 -14.97
C ALA A 151 2.42 10.73 -15.81
N ALA A 152 3.36 10.01 -15.21
CA ALA A 152 4.05 8.91 -15.89
C ALA A 152 3.10 7.79 -16.32
N ARG A 153 2.10 7.45 -15.50
CA ARG A 153 1.07 6.46 -15.83
C ARG A 153 0.18 6.88 -17.01
N ALA A 154 -0.02 8.19 -17.20
CA ALA A 154 -0.82 8.72 -18.31
C ALA A 154 0.00 8.86 -19.60
N VAL A 155 1.21 9.41 -19.49
CA VAL A 155 2.02 9.76 -20.66
C VAL A 155 2.85 8.56 -21.15
N GLY A 156 3.38 7.76 -20.23
CA GLY A 156 4.27 6.64 -20.52
C GLY A 156 3.68 5.64 -21.52
N PRO A 157 2.48 5.07 -21.28
CA PRO A 157 1.90 4.11 -22.21
C PRO A 157 1.63 4.66 -23.61
N ALA A 158 1.16 5.91 -23.72
CA ALA A 158 0.92 6.55 -25.00
C ALA A 158 2.22 6.75 -25.79
N MET A 159 3.27 7.25 -25.13
CA MET A 159 4.61 7.36 -25.71
C MET A 159 5.15 5.99 -26.13
N ALA A 160 4.98 4.97 -25.28
CA ALA A 160 5.44 3.62 -25.57
C ALA A 160 4.77 3.04 -26.80
N GLY A 161 3.44 3.13 -26.92
CA GLY A 161 2.72 2.61 -28.08
C GLY A 161 3.21 3.21 -29.39
N VAL A 162 3.40 4.54 -29.43
CA VAL A 162 3.94 5.23 -30.61
C VAL A 162 5.38 4.83 -30.90
N LEU A 163 6.24 4.78 -29.87
CA LEU A 163 7.66 4.45 -30.04
C LEU A 163 7.89 2.97 -30.39
N VAL A 164 7.07 2.06 -29.88
CA VAL A 164 7.06 0.65 -30.29
C VAL A 164 6.63 0.54 -31.74
N ALA A 165 5.57 1.22 -32.17
CA ALA A 165 5.13 1.22 -33.57
C ALA A 165 6.20 1.78 -34.52
N TRP A 166 6.99 2.76 -34.07
CA TRP A 166 7.99 3.44 -34.90
C TRP A 166 9.36 2.74 -34.94
N ALA A 167 9.87 2.32 -33.78
CA ALA A 167 11.25 1.82 -33.61
C ALA A 167 11.35 0.46 -32.91
N GLY A 168 10.21 -0.18 -32.62
CA GLY A 168 10.13 -1.49 -31.98
C GLY A 168 10.32 -1.47 -30.45
N PRO A 169 10.03 -2.60 -29.77
CA PRO A 169 10.12 -2.70 -28.30
C PRO A 169 11.53 -2.48 -27.75
N ALA A 170 12.58 -2.91 -28.47
CA ALA A 170 13.97 -2.76 -28.04
C ALA A 170 14.35 -1.29 -27.79
N PHE A 171 13.89 -0.38 -28.65
CA PHE A 171 14.16 1.05 -28.49
C PHE A 171 13.59 1.60 -27.17
N VAL A 172 12.36 1.18 -26.84
CA VAL A 172 11.70 1.57 -25.59
C VAL A 172 12.41 1.01 -24.36
N PHE A 173 12.92 -0.22 -24.42
CA PHE A 173 13.74 -0.80 -23.35
C PHE A 173 15.03 0.01 -23.14
N GLY A 174 15.67 0.43 -24.23
CA GLY A 174 16.89 1.25 -24.20
C GLY A 174 16.65 2.62 -23.57
N LEU A 175 15.54 3.27 -23.90
CA LEU A 175 15.13 4.52 -23.25
C LEU A 175 14.95 4.35 -21.75
N ASN A 176 14.39 3.23 -21.29
CA ASN A 176 14.26 2.99 -19.86
C ASN A 176 15.62 2.78 -19.18
N ALA A 177 16.55 2.07 -19.81
CA ALA A 177 17.92 1.92 -19.32
C ALA A 177 18.60 3.28 -19.14
N VAL A 178 18.49 4.17 -20.13
CA VAL A 178 19.00 5.54 -20.06
C VAL A 178 18.32 6.35 -18.95
N SER A 179 17.02 6.16 -18.74
CA SER A 179 16.28 6.87 -17.68
C SER A 179 16.79 6.50 -16.27
N PHE A 180 17.11 5.22 -16.03
CA PHE A 180 17.69 4.77 -14.75
C PHE A 180 19.11 5.32 -14.55
N LEU A 181 19.95 5.33 -15.59
CA LEU A 181 21.26 5.97 -15.51
C LEU A 181 21.16 7.48 -15.24
N THR A 182 20.17 8.15 -15.84
CA THR A 182 19.90 9.56 -15.61
C THR A 182 19.46 9.82 -14.17
N ALA A 183 18.61 8.95 -13.60
CA ALA A 183 18.22 9.03 -12.19
C ALA A 183 19.41 8.80 -11.24
N ALA A 184 20.25 7.81 -11.52
CA ALA A 184 21.48 7.57 -10.77
C ALA A 184 22.43 8.79 -10.84
N ALA A 185 22.62 9.37 -12.03
CA ALA A 185 23.46 10.55 -12.22
C ALA A 185 22.91 11.77 -11.48
N ALA A 186 21.60 12.02 -11.54
CA ALA A 186 20.96 13.13 -10.82
C ALA A 186 21.20 13.05 -9.30
N VAL A 187 21.09 11.84 -8.73
CA VAL A 187 21.35 11.58 -7.31
C VAL A 187 22.84 11.62 -6.98
N TYR A 188 23.70 11.21 -7.93
CA TYR A 188 25.15 11.34 -7.79
C TYR A 188 25.59 12.80 -7.74
N PHE A 189 25.03 13.70 -8.55
CA PHE A 189 25.40 15.11 -8.48
C PHE A 189 24.75 15.86 -7.31
N TRP A 190 23.71 15.29 -6.70
CA TRP A 190 23.13 15.82 -5.47
C TRP A 190 24.01 15.51 -4.25
N ARG A 191 24.28 16.54 -3.44
CA ARG A 191 24.97 16.41 -2.14
C ARG A 191 23.93 16.14 -1.05
N SER A 192 23.89 14.91 -0.57
CA SER A 192 23.05 14.53 0.58
C SER A 192 23.65 15.14 1.86
N PRO A 193 22.83 15.71 2.75
CA PRO A 193 23.21 15.91 4.15
C PRO A 193 23.64 14.56 4.73
N GLU A 194 24.74 14.52 5.49
CA GLU A 194 25.09 13.35 6.31
C GLU A 194 24.11 13.29 7.48
N LYS A 195 23.52 12.12 7.72
CA LYS A 195 22.67 11.86 8.88
C LYS A 195 23.29 10.72 9.67
N ASP A 196 23.40 10.90 10.98
CA ASP A 196 23.79 9.85 11.91
C ASP A 196 22.81 8.68 11.83
N LEU A 197 23.37 7.47 11.82
CA LEU A 197 22.63 6.21 11.76
C LEU A 197 22.16 5.73 13.15
N ALA A 198 22.25 6.58 14.17
CA ALA A 198 21.95 6.25 15.56
C ALA A 198 20.44 6.28 15.84
N ASP A 199 19.99 5.37 16.70
CA ASP A 199 18.60 5.04 17.05
C ASP A 199 17.75 4.44 15.93
N ARG A 200 17.86 3.12 15.79
CA ARG A 200 16.95 2.32 14.95
C ARG A 200 16.35 1.17 15.74
N GLU A 201 15.02 1.15 15.78
CA GLU A 201 14.25 -0.01 16.22
C GLU A 201 14.56 -1.20 15.29
N SER A 202 14.69 -2.41 15.83
CA SER A 202 14.96 -3.58 15.00
C SER A 202 13.79 -3.84 14.05
N VAL A 203 14.07 -4.10 12.77
CA VAL A 203 13.03 -4.29 11.75
C VAL A 203 12.09 -5.45 12.11
N SER A 204 12.63 -6.50 12.75
CA SER A 204 11.86 -7.66 13.19
C SER A 204 10.84 -7.31 14.28
N GLU A 205 11.23 -6.53 15.30
CA GLU A 205 10.31 -6.04 16.34
C GLU A 205 9.26 -5.10 15.75
N ALA A 206 9.67 -4.26 14.79
CA ALA A 206 8.77 -3.37 14.09
C ALA A 206 7.73 -4.15 13.25
N LEU A 207 8.13 -5.21 12.55
CA LEU A 207 7.22 -6.03 11.76
C LEU A 207 6.26 -6.82 12.64
N ALA A 208 6.76 -7.42 13.72
CA ALA A 208 5.94 -8.19 14.67
C ALA A 208 4.84 -7.32 15.31
N SER A 209 5.16 -6.09 15.71
CA SER A 209 4.19 -5.14 16.26
C SER A 209 3.15 -4.69 15.22
N GLY A 210 3.57 -4.44 13.97
CA GLY A 210 2.65 -4.13 12.86
C GLY A 210 1.66 -5.25 12.56
N ILE A 211 2.13 -6.50 12.48
CA ILE A 211 1.26 -7.67 12.25
C ILE A 211 0.28 -7.86 13.42
N ARG A 212 0.75 -7.71 14.66
CA ARG A 212 -0.09 -7.80 15.87
C ARG A 212 -1.21 -6.76 15.83
N TYR A 213 -0.88 -5.52 15.48
CA TYR A 213 -1.86 -4.45 15.33
C TYR A 213 -2.94 -4.80 14.30
N ILE A 214 -2.55 -5.24 13.10
CA ILE A 214 -3.49 -5.56 12.01
C ILE A 214 -4.40 -6.73 12.36
N ARG A 215 -3.86 -7.78 13.01
CA ARG A 215 -4.64 -8.94 13.47
C ARG A 215 -5.75 -8.55 14.46
N SER A 216 -5.54 -7.50 15.24
CA SER A 216 -6.48 -7.03 16.26
C SER A 216 -7.27 -5.78 15.84
N ALA A 217 -7.15 -5.35 14.57
CA ALA A 217 -7.84 -4.17 14.04
C ALA A 217 -8.88 -4.53 12.95
N PRO A 218 -10.15 -4.78 13.32
CA PRO A 218 -11.21 -5.15 12.36
C PRO A 218 -11.40 -4.16 11.21
N ARG A 219 -11.24 -2.85 11.48
CA ARG A 219 -11.33 -1.79 10.47
C ARG A 219 -10.25 -1.91 9.41
N ILE A 220 -9.02 -2.17 9.84
CA ILE A 220 -7.89 -2.38 8.92
C ILE A 220 -8.10 -3.65 8.10
N LYS A 221 -8.50 -4.76 8.73
CA LYS A 221 -8.85 -6.00 8.02
C LYS A 221 -9.94 -5.78 6.98
N ARG A 222 -10.96 -4.97 7.30
CA ARG A 222 -12.02 -4.60 6.33
C ARG A 222 -11.45 -3.81 5.16
N ILE A 223 -10.59 -2.81 5.39
CA ILE A 223 -9.94 -2.04 4.31
C ILE A 223 -9.11 -2.98 3.41
N LEU A 224 -8.32 -3.88 3.99
CA LEU A 224 -7.49 -4.83 3.25
C LEU A 224 -8.34 -5.81 2.43
N LEU A 225 -9.42 -6.35 3.00
CA LEU A 225 -10.38 -7.20 2.28
C LEU A 225 -11.00 -6.44 1.10
N ARG A 226 -11.47 -5.21 1.32
CA ARG A 226 -12.08 -4.38 0.27
C ARG A 226 -11.08 -4.02 -0.83
N THR A 227 -9.82 -3.81 -0.46
CA THR A 227 -8.71 -3.62 -1.42
C THR A 227 -8.60 -4.86 -2.30
N ALA A 228 -8.46 -6.06 -1.70
CA ALA A 228 -8.32 -7.31 -2.43
C ALA A 228 -9.53 -7.64 -3.33
N LEU A 229 -10.75 -7.39 -2.86
CA LEU A 229 -11.97 -7.59 -3.65
C LEU A 229 -12.04 -6.70 -4.89
N PHE A 230 -11.40 -5.53 -4.86
CA PHE A 230 -11.34 -4.63 -6.02
C PHE A 230 -10.13 -4.93 -6.92
N THR A 231 -8.93 -5.06 -6.34
CA THR A 231 -7.68 -5.15 -7.10
C THR A 231 -7.48 -6.48 -7.81
N THR A 232 -7.96 -7.59 -7.25
CA THR A 232 -7.88 -8.92 -7.88
C THR A 232 -8.63 -8.96 -9.21
N PRO A 233 -9.92 -8.59 -9.33
CA PRO A 233 -10.56 -8.54 -10.64
C PRO A 233 -10.05 -7.38 -11.49
N ALA A 234 -9.78 -6.19 -10.90
CA ALA A 234 -9.30 -5.05 -11.67
C ALA A 234 -7.95 -5.30 -12.39
N SER A 235 -7.13 -6.24 -11.92
CA SER A 235 -5.87 -6.60 -12.58
C SER A 235 -6.08 -7.27 -13.95
N ALA A 236 -7.26 -7.83 -14.24
CA ALA A 236 -7.58 -8.43 -15.53
C ALA A 236 -7.42 -7.43 -16.68
N LEU A 237 -7.91 -6.19 -16.49
CA LEU A 237 -7.81 -5.15 -17.51
C LEU A 237 -6.35 -4.84 -17.82
N TRP A 238 -5.52 -4.63 -16.81
CA TRP A 238 -4.08 -4.35 -17.01
C TRP A 238 -3.33 -5.51 -17.68
N ALA A 239 -3.69 -6.75 -17.33
CA ALA A 239 -3.04 -7.94 -17.83
C ALA A 239 -3.44 -8.31 -19.27
N LEU A 240 -4.71 -8.09 -19.64
CA LEU A 240 -5.30 -8.62 -20.89
C LEU A 240 -5.59 -7.55 -21.94
N LEU A 241 -5.53 -6.25 -21.60
CA LEU A 241 -5.71 -5.17 -22.57
C LEU A 241 -4.80 -5.24 -23.82
N PRO A 242 -3.49 -5.60 -23.75
CA PRO A 242 -2.67 -5.74 -24.95
C PRO A 242 -3.23 -6.81 -25.92
N ILE A 243 -3.79 -7.89 -25.39
CA ILE A 243 -4.40 -8.98 -26.17
C ILE A 243 -5.70 -8.53 -26.82
N ALA A 244 -6.51 -7.75 -26.09
CA ALA A 244 -7.71 -7.14 -26.66
C ALA A 244 -7.39 -6.15 -27.79
N ALA A 245 -6.32 -5.37 -27.63
CA ALA A 245 -5.86 -4.38 -28.59
C ALA A 245 -5.38 -5.02 -29.91
N ASP A 246 -4.68 -6.15 -29.83
CA ASP A 246 -4.25 -6.94 -30.98
C ASP A 246 -5.37 -7.79 -31.59
N GLY A 247 -6.25 -8.34 -30.75
CA GLY A 247 -7.38 -9.18 -31.17
C GLY A 247 -8.52 -8.39 -31.81
N HIS A 248 -9.70 -8.40 -31.20
CA HIS A 248 -10.91 -7.85 -31.83
C HIS A 248 -10.88 -6.32 -32.06
N LEU A 249 -10.09 -5.57 -31.29
CA LEU A 249 -9.97 -4.12 -31.49
C LEU A 249 -9.10 -3.79 -32.71
N ASN A 250 -8.11 -4.65 -33.02
CA ASN A 250 -7.19 -4.50 -34.14
C ASN A 250 -6.58 -3.09 -34.27
N VAL A 251 -6.07 -2.56 -33.16
CA VAL A 251 -5.55 -1.18 -33.07
C VAL A 251 -4.02 -1.08 -32.96
N GLY A 252 -3.32 -2.23 -32.89
CA GLY A 252 -1.86 -2.29 -32.80
C GLY A 252 -1.26 -1.67 -31.52
N SER A 253 0.06 -1.52 -31.48
CA SER A 253 0.81 -0.98 -30.32
C SER A 253 0.45 0.47 -30.01
N ALA A 254 0.30 1.29 -31.05
CA ALA A 254 -0.10 2.69 -30.91
C ALA A 254 -1.49 2.79 -30.27
N GLY A 255 -2.45 2.00 -30.74
CA GLY A 255 -3.80 1.94 -30.17
C GLY A 255 -3.82 1.42 -28.74
N TYR A 256 -3.06 0.36 -28.45
CA TYR A 256 -2.88 -0.15 -27.08
C TYR A 256 -2.33 0.94 -26.14
N GLY A 257 -1.27 1.64 -26.56
CA GLY A 257 -0.69 2.75 -25.83
C GLY A 257 -1.69 3.91 -25.61
N LEU A 258 -2.50 4.23 -26.62
CA LEU A 258 -3.55 5.24 -26.51
C LEU A 258 -4.67 4.84 -25.55
N LEU A 259 -5.09 3.57 -25.52
CA LEU A 259 -6.08 3.07 -24.56
C LEU A 259 -5.59 3.16 -23.12
N LEU A 260 -4.34 2.78 -22.87
CA LEU A 260 -3.71 2.97 -21.56
C LEU A 260 -3.48 4.45 -21.22
N GLY A 261 -3.12 5.27 -22.21
CA GLY A 261 -3.01 6.71 -22.06
C GLY A 261 -4.35 7.36 -21.68
N ALA A 262 -5.45 6.92 -22.30
CA ALA A 262 -6.81 7.32 -21.96
C ALA A 262 -7.16 6.92 -20.52
N LEU A 263 -6.80 5.71 -20.10
CA LEU A 263 -6.94 5.27 -18.70
C LEU A 263 -6.15 6.16 -17.75
N GLY A 264 -4.90 6.51 -18.06
CA GLY A 264 -4.12 7.41 -17.22
C GLY A 264 -4.64 8.86 -17.22
N ALA A 265 -5.13 9.38 -18.35
CA ALA A 265 -5.79 10.68 -18.42
C ALA A 265 -7.05 10.72 -17.55
N GLY A 266 -7.83 9.64 -17.57
CA GLY A 266 -8.93 9.40 -16.64
C GLY A 266 -8.51 9.47 -15.17
N ALA A 267 -7.38 8.87 -14.82
CA ALA A 267 -6.83 8.95 -13.47
C ALA A 267 -6.47 10.39 -13.08
N LEU A 268 -5.89 11.18 -13.99
CA LEU A 268 -5.62 12.60 -13.74
C LEU A 268 -6.91 13.41 -13.52
N LEU A 269 -7.93 13.19 -14.35
CA LEU A 269 -9.26 13.79 -14.16
C LEU A 269 -9.87 13.41 -12.81
N GLY A 270 -9.73 12.14 -12.42
CA GLY A 270 -10.17 11.63 -11.13
C GLY A 270 -9.57 12.41 -9.96
N VAL A 271 -8.28 12.74 -9.99
CA VAL A 271 -7.63 13.54 -8.93
C VAL A 271 -8.31 14.90 -8.73
N VAL A 272 -8.79 15.53 -9.81
CA VAL A 272 -9.45 16.84 -9.75
C VAL A 272 -10.93 16.74 -9.34
N VAL A 273 -11.63 15.69 -9.79
CA VAL A 273 -13.08 15.53 -9.58
C VAL A 273 -13.40 14.88 -8.22
N LEU A 274 -12.60 13.92 -7.78
CA LEU A 274 -12.88 13.12 -6.57
C LEU A 274 -13.02 13.92 -5.28
N PRO A 275 -12.26 15.00 -5.00
CA PRO A 275 -12.46 15.79 -3.80
C PRO A 275 -13.88 16.34 -3.68
N ARG A 276 -14.47 16.79 -4.80
CA ARG A 276 -15.86 17.30 -4.85
C ARG A 276 -16.89 16.19 -4.67
N VAL A 277 -16.64 15.03 -5.26
CA VAL A 277 -17.52 13.85 -5.12
C VAL A 277 -17.52 13.35 -3.67
N ARG A 278 -16.35 13.25 -3.04
CA ARG A 278 -16.20 12.81 -1.64
C ARG A 278 -16.83 13.77 -0.63
N ALA A 279 -16.89 15.07 -0.95
CA ALA A 279 -17.58 16.04 -0.10
C ALA A 279 -19.10 15.82 -0.03
N ARG A 280 -19.68 15.08 -0.99
CA ARG A 280 -21.13 14.85 -1.10
C ARG A 280 -21.55 13.40 -0.94
N THR A 281 -20.62 12.48 -0.76
CA THR A 281 -20.89 11.02 -0.77
C THR A 281 -20.05 10.29 0.27
N THR A 282 -20.42 9.05 0.60
CA THR A 282 -19.66 8.23 1.55
C THR A 282 -18.49 7.51 0.87
N HIS A 283 -17.47 7.14 1.63
CA HIS A 283 -16.36 6.29 1.12
C HIS A 283 -16.88 4.98 0.49
N ASN A 284 -17.90 4.37 1.08
CA ASN A 284 -18.54 3.16 0.56
C ASN A 284 -19.17 3.40 -0.81
N THR A 285 -19.90 4.51 -0.99
CA THR A 285 -20.49 4.89 -2.29
C THR A 285 -19.42 5.08 -3.36
N VAL A 286 -18.35 5.82 -3.05
CA VAL A 286 -17.24 6.04 -3.99
C VAL A 286 -16.62 4.71 -4.42
N MET A 287 -16.40 3.79 -3.49
CA MET A 287 -15.85 2.46 -3.78
C MET A 287 -16.79 1.59 -4.63
N ALA A 288 -18.10 1.58 -4.34
CA ALA A 288 -19.09 0.84 -5.15
C ALA A 288 -19.13 1.36 -6.58
N VAL A 289 -19.29 2.68 -6.74
CA VAL A 289 -19.36 3.31 -8.06
C VAL A 289 -18.06 3.10 -8.82
N SER A 290 -16.91 3.23 -8.16
CA SER A 290 -15.61 2.98 -8.80
C SER A 290 -15.47 1.53 -9.27
N ALA A 291 -15.94 0.54 -8.50
CA ALA A 291 -15.92 -0.86 -8.94
C ALA A 291 -16.80 -1.08 -10.18
N LEU A 292 -18.01 -0.51 -10.22
CA LEU A 292 -18.91 -0.60 -11.37
C LEU A 292 -18.33 0.08 -12.61
N LEU A 293 -17.81 1.31 -12.47
CA LEU A 293 -17.24 2.08 -13.56
C LEU A 293 -15.97 1.42 -14.12
N PHE A 294 -15.09 0.89 -13.27
CA PHE A 294 -13.91 0.14 -13.72
C PHE A 294 -14.32 -1.17 -14.43
N GLY A 295 -15.33 -1.87 -13.90
CA GLY A 295 -15.90 -3.07 -14.51
C GLY A 295 -16.49 -2.80 -15.90
N SER A 296 -17.12 -1.64 -16.10
CA SER A 296 -17.62 -1.24 -17.43
C SER A 296 -16.50 -1.09 -18.46
N GLY A 297 -15.34 -0.57 -18.06
CA GLY A 297 -14.15 -0.49 -18.91
C GLY A 297 -13.57 -1.87 -19.24
N ALA A 298 -13.53 -2.78 -18.25
CA ALA A 298 -13.09 -4.15 -18.47
C ALA A 298 -14.01 -4.90 -19.44
N ALA A 299 -15.34 -4.81 -19.26
CA ALA A 299 -16.30 -5.40 -20.17
C ALA A 299 -16.19 -4.80 -21.58
N ALA A 300 -16.08 -3.47 -21.68
CA ALA A 300 -15.92 -2.79 -22.97
C ALA A 300 -14.72 -3.30 -23.74
N ALA A 301 -13.57 -3.43 -23.08
CA ALA A 301 -12.34 -3.93 -23.68
C ALA A 301 -12.43 -5.41 -24.13
N GLY A 302 -13.49 -6.14 -23.81
CA GLY A 302 -13.70 -7.52 -24.29
C GLY A 302 -14.67 -7.64 -25.48
N PHE A 303 -15.54 -6.65 -25.71
CA PHE A 303 -16.70 -6.83 -26.60
C PHE A 303 -17.06 -5.60 -27.45
N LEU A 304 -16.61 -4.41 -27.09
CA LEU A 304 -17.01 -3.18 -27.78
C LEU A 304 -15.97 -2.75 -28.83
N PRO A 305 -16.38 -1.99 -29.86
CA PRO A 305 -15.44 -1.45 -30.84
C PRO A 305 -14.51 -0.37 -30.22
N PRO A 306 -13.40 -0.01 -30.90
CA PRO A 306 -12.35 0.83 -30.32
C PRO A 306 -12.80 2.19 -29.75
N ALA A 307 -13.73 2.88 -30.42
CA ALA A 307 -14.14 4.23 -30.02
C ALA A 307 -14.86 4.26 -28.64
N PRO A 308 -15.91 3.44 -28.39
CA PRO A 308 -16.48 3.30 -27.05
C PRO A 308 -15.48 2.85 -25.99
N VAL A 309 -14.55 1.94 -26.34
CA VAL A 309 -13.53 1.45 -25.39
C VAL A 309 -12.63 2.60 -24.92
N ALA A 310 -12.18 3.47 -25.83
CA ALA A 310 -11.35 4.62 -25.47
C ALA A 310 -12.05 5.57 -24.47
N MET A 311 -13.33 5.85 -24.65
CA MET A 311 -14.12 6.68 -23.72
C MET A 311 -14.27 6.01 -22.36
N LEU A 312 -14.58 4.71 -22.35
CA LEU A 312 -14.74 3.94 -21.11
C LEU A 312 -13.41 3.72 -20.37
N MET A 313 -12.27 3.73 -21.07
CA MET A 313 -10.95 3.73 -20.44
C MET A 313 -10.72 4.99 -19.61
N ILE A 314 -11.13 6.17 -20.07
CA ILE A 314 -11.06 7.43 -19.29
C ILE A 314 -11.89 7.29 -18.00
N ILE A 315 -13.10 6.76 -18.11
CA ILE A 315 -13.99 6.55 -16.96
C ILE A 315 -13.38 5.51 -15.99
N ALA A 316 -12.85 4.40 -16.51
CA ALA A 316 -12.16 3.38 -15.73
C ALA A 316 -10.92 3.94 -15.03
N GLY A 317 -10.18 4.85 -15.66
CA GLY A 317 -9.06 5.57 -15.08
C GLY A 317 -9.44 6.38 -13.84
N ALA A 318 -10.52 7.17 -13.96
CA ALA A 318 -11.05 7.96 -12.85
C ALA A 318 -11.55 7.06 -11.70
N ALA A 319 -12.18 5.94 -12.05
CA ALA A 319 -12.63 4.94 -11.10
C ALA A 319 -11.47 4.22 -10.38
N TRP A 320 -10.40 3.87 -11.10
CA TRP A 320 -9.19 3.28 -10.54
C TRP A 320 -8.57 4.16 -9.46
N ILE A 321 -8.32 5.44 -9.78
CA ILE A 321 -7.75 6.37 -8.81
C ILE A 321 -8.75 6.67 -7.68
N GLY A 322 -10.06 6.65 -7.96
CA GLY A 322 -11.15 6.72 -6.99
C GLY A 322 -11.04 5.68 -5.90
N SER A 323 -10.92 4.41 -6.29
CA SER A 323 -10.68 3.30 -5.37
C SER A 323 -9.34 3.44 -4.65
N LEU A 324 -8.23 3.57 -5.39
CA LEU A 324 -6.88 3.54 -4.83
C LEU A 324 -6.64 4.67 -3.81
N SER A 325 -7.04 5.89 -4.17
CA SER A 325 -6.92 7.04 -3.27
C SER A 325 -7.83 6.89 -2.04
N THR A 326 -9.02 6.32 -2.18
CA THR A 326 -9.93 6.12 -1.04
C THR A 326 -9.36 5.08 -0.08
N PHE A 327 -8.90 3.94 -0.59
CA PHE A 327 -8.26 2.91 0.24
C PHE A 327 -7.03 3.44 0.97
N SER A 328 -6.13 4.10 0.24
CA SER A 328 -4.92 4.68 0.82
C SER A 328 -5.25 5.74 1.88
N ALA A 329 -6.15 6.68 1.59
CA ALA A 329 -6.54 7.72 2.55
C ALA A 329 -7.19 7.14 3.81
N VAL A 330 -8.16 6.25 3.63
CA VAL A 330 -8.87 5.63 4.76
C VAL A 330 -7.93 4.76 5.60
N MET A 331 -6.97 4.09 4.98
CA MET A 331 -5.90 3.35 5.67
C MET A 331 -5.04 4.29 6.51
N GLN A 332 -4.53 5.37 5.92
CA GLN A 332 -3.67 6.35 6.61
C GLN A 332 -4.38 7.02 7.79
N LEU A 333 -5.66 7.37 7.64
CA LEU A 333 -6.47 8.01 8.67
C LEU A 333 -6.88 7.04 9.79
N THR A 334 -6.97 5.74 9.50
CA THR A 334 -7.32 4.73 10.51
C THR A 334 -6.12 4.29 11.35
N LEU A 335 -4.90 4.47 10.84
CA LEU A 335 -3.66 4.05 11.50
C LEU A 335 -3.07 5.16 12.40
N PRO A 336 -2.79 4.87 13.67
CA PRO A 336 -1.99 5.71 14.55
C PRO A 336 -0.59 5.97 13.97
N ALA A 337 0.00 7.12 14.31
CA ALA A 337 1.29 7.56 13.78
C ALA A 337 2.40 6.49 13.93
N TRP A 338 2.49 5.86 15.11
CA TRP A 338 3.52 4.87 15.40
C TRP A 338 3.43 3.62 14.52
N VAL A 339 2.24 3.19 14.07
CA VAL A 339 2.07 1.98 13.23
C VAL A 339 1.74 2.30 11.76
N ARG A 340 1.60 3.58 11.40
CA ARG A 340 1.14 4.01 10.08
C ARG A 340 1.97 3.46 8.93
N ALA A 341 3.30 3.57 9.01
CA ALA A 341 4.20 3.07 7.97
C ALA A 341 4.00 1.56 7.75
N ARG A 342 3.94 0.80 8.85
CA ARG A 342 3.79 -0.67 8.87
C ARG A 342 2.43 -1.10 8.29
N GLY A 343 1.37 -0.41 8.67
CA GLY A 343 0.04 -0.65 8.11
C GLY A 343 -0.02 -0.32 6.62
N MET A 344 0.58 0.79 6.18
CA MET A 344 0.65 1.15 4.76
C MET A 344 1.46 0.13 3.94
N SER A 345 2.54 -0.43 4.48
CA SER A 345 3.28 -1.52 3.84
C SER A 345 2.41 -2.76 3.63
N MET A 346 1.59 -3.15 4.62
CA MET A 346 0.63 -4.26 4.45
C MET A 346 -0.43 -3.94 3.39
N TYR A 347 -0.91 -2.70 3.32
CA TYR A 347 -1.82 -2.27 2.26
C TYR A 347 -1.18 -2.42 0.87
N LEU A 348 0.06 -1.95 0.70
CA LEU A 348 0.79 -2.10 -0.56
C LEU A 348 1.09 -3.56 -0.88
N PHE A 349 1.40 -4.39 0.11
CA PHE A 349 1.57 -5.84 -0.03
C PHE A 349 0.29 -6.50 -0.56
N VAL A 350 -0.87 -6.23 0.05
CA VAL A 350 -2.16 -6.77 -0.41
C VAL A 350 -2.48 -6.26 -1.81
N MET A 351 -2.31 -4.96 -2.08
CA MET A 351 -2.59 -4.35 -3.37
C MET A 351 -1.69 -4.88 -4.50
N GLY A 352 -0.38 -5.02 -4.25
CA GLY A 352 0.57 -5.55 -5.23
C GLY A 352 0.44 -7.06 -5.41
N GLY A 353 0.27 -7.80 -4.31
CA GLY A 353 0.13 -9.26 -4.32
C GLY A 353 -1.13 -9.73 -5.04
N THR A 354 -2.26 -9.07 -4.78
CA THR A 354 -3.52 -9.37 -5.50
C THR A 354 -3.44 -9.02 -6.98
N GLN A 355 -2.71 -7.97 -7.37
CA GLN A 355 -2.47 -7.67 -8.79
C GLN A 355 -1.54 -8.69 -9.46
N ALA A 356 -0.46 -9.10 -8.77
CA ALA A 356 0.48 -10.08 -9.29
C ALA A 356 -0.17 -11.46 -9.47
N LEU A 357 -0.86 -11.94 -8.43
CA LEU A 357 -1.60 -13.21 -8.47
C LEU A 357 -2.81 -13.14 -9.38
N GLY A 358 -3.53 -12.01 -9.37
CA GLY A 358 -4.67 -11.76 -10.24
C GLY A 358 -4.27 -11.77 -11.72
N ALA A 359 -3.18 -11.11 -12.10
CA ALA A 359 -2.68 -11.13 -13.47
C ALA A 359 -2.36 -12.56 -13.94
N LEU A 360 -1.67 -13.35 -13.11
CA LEU A 360 -1.41 -14.76 -13.39
C LEU A 360 -2.71 -15.55 -13.57
N LEU A 361 -3.67 -15.39 -12.66
CA LEU A 361 -4.97 -16.07 -12.71
C LEU A 361 -5.77 -15.70 -13.96
N TRP A 362 -5.87 -14.40 -14.27
CA TRP A 362 -6.61 -13.92 -15.44
C TRP A 362 -5.94 -14.31 -16.75
N GLY A 363 -4.61 -14.36 -16.80
CA GLY A 363 -3.86 -14.91 -17.93
C GLY A 363 -4.19 -16.40 -18.17
N ALA A 364 -4.23 -17.20 -17.10
CA ALA A 364 -4.60 -18.61 -17.19
C ALA A 364 -6.06 -18.80 -17.65
N ILE A 365 -6.99 -18.03 -17.07
CA ILE A 365 -8.41 -18.04 -17.49
C ILE A 365 -8.54 -17.61 -18.95
N ALA A 366 -7.83 -16.56 -19.38
CA ALA A 366 -7.86 -16.10 -20.77
C ALA A 366 -7.26 -17.11 -21.75
N THR A 367 -6.27 -17.90 -21.32
CA THR A 367 -5.69 -18.98 -22.13
C THR A 367 -6.67 -20.15 -22.29
N ALA A 368 -7.41 -20.50 -21.24
CA ALA A 368 -8.36 -21.61 -21.25
C ALA A 368 -9.71 -21.26 -21.89
N PHE A 369 -10.22 -20.04 -21.69
CA PHE A 369 -11.59 -19.65 -22.02
C PHE A 369 -11.69 -18.41 -22.93
N GLY A 370 -10.56 -17.83 -23.34
CA GLY A 370 -10.50 -16.60 -24.12
C GLY A 370 -10.48 -15.32 -23.27
N TYR A 371 -9.80 -14.28 -23.77
CA TYR A 371 -9.63 -13.01 -23.04
C TYR A 371 -10.96 -12.25 -22.84
N GLY A 372 -11.90 -12.32 -23.80
CA GLY A 372 -13.22 -11.70 -23.67
C GLY A 372 -14.01 -12.28 -22.49
N THR A 373 -14.02 -13.62 -22.35
CA THR A 373 -14.63 -14.31 -21.21
C THR A 373 -13.97 -13.95 -19.89
N ALA A 374 -12.63 -13.86 -19.87
CA ALA A 374 -11.88 -13.44 -18.68
C ALA A 374 -12.24 -12.00 -18.25
N LEU A 375 -12.34 -11.08 -19.21
CA LEU A 375 -12.75 -9.68 -18.96
C LEU A 375 -14.21 -9.56 -18.50
N ALA A 376 -15.12 -10.36 -19.07
CA ALA A 376 -16.50 -10.47 -18.57
C ALA A 376 -16.57 -10.97 -17.13
N ALA A 377 -15.86 -12.06 -16.82
CA ALA A 377 -15.79 -12.64 -15.48
C ALA A 377 -15.22 -11.64 -14.46
N SER A 378 -14.15 -10.92 -14.83
CA SER A 378 -13.60 -9.82 -14.03
C SER A 378 -14.64 -8.72 -13.76
N SER A 379 -15.41 -8.34 -14.78
CA SER A 379 -16.47 -7.32 -14.66
C SER A 379 -17.58 -7.76 -13.72
N ILE A 380 -17.99 -9.04 -13.78
CA ILE A 380 -18.96 -9.64 -12.87
C ILE A 380 -18.41 -9.62 -11.43
N LEU A 381 -17.14 -9.97 -11.23
CA LEU A 381 -16.52 -9.92 -9.91
C LEU A 381 -16.40 -8.50 -9.36
N LEU A 382 -16.21 -7.48 -10.21
CA LEU A 382 -16.25 -6.07 -9.80
C LEU A 382 -17.67 -5.62 -9.42
N ILE A 383 -18.69 -6.10 -10.11
CA ILE A 383 -20.09 -5.88 -9.71
C ILE A 383 -20.36 -6.56 -8.35
N ALA A 384 -19.89 -7.78 -8.15
CA ALA A 384 -19.98 -8.47 -6.87
C ALA A 384 -19.18 -7.74 -5.76
N ALA A 385 -18.03 -7.16 -6.09
CA ALA A 385 -17.26 -6.32 -5.19
C ALA A 385 -18.06 -5.04 -4.81
N ALA A 386 -18.78 -4.42 -5.75
CA ALA A 386 -19.67 -3.31 -5.44
C ALA A 386 -20.84 -3.75 -4.54
N ALA A 387 -21.54 -4.83 -4.91
CA ALA A 387 -22.70 -5.35 -4.17
C ALA A 387 -22.35 -5.81 -2.75
N SER A 388 -21.16 -6.38 -2.55
CA SER A 388 -20.68 -6.79 -1.23
C SER A 388 -20.49 -5.63 -0.24
N ILE A 389 -20.59 -4.36 -0.65
CA ILE A 389 -20.66 -3.22 0.27
C ILE A 389 -21.94 -3.26 1.11
N LEU A 390 -23.02 -3.86 0.60
CA LEU A 390 -24.28 -4.00 1.33
C LEU A 390 -24.14 -4.93 2.54
N VAL A 391 -23.27 -5.94 2.46
CA VAL A 391 -23.04 -6.95 3.51
C VAL A 391 -21.79 -6.62 4.33
N TRP A 392 -20.76 -6.11 3.66
CA TRP A 392 -19.43 -5.84 4.22
C TRP A 392 -18.95 -4.41 3.91
N PRO A 393 -19.68 -3.37 4.38
CA PRO A 393 -19.23 -2.00 4.22
C PRO A 393 -17.96 -1.73 5.02
N LEU A 394 -17.25 -0.64 4.71
CA LEU A 394 -16.32 -0.06 5.66
C LEU A 394 -17.07 0.28 6.95
N LEU A 395 -16.49 -0.10 8.09
CA LEU A 395 -17.13 0.06 9.39
C LEU A 395 -17.39 1.55 9.72
N PRO A 396 -18.46 1.89 10.44
CA PRO A 396 -18.80 3.29 10.77
C PRO A 396 -17.67 4.02 11.49
N GLY A 397 -17.29 5.23 11.10
CA GLY A 397 -16.17 5.99 11.70
C GLY A 397 -14.76 5.59 11.19
N THR A 398 -14.66 4.73 10.18
CA THR A 398 -13.35 4.42 9.57
C THR A 398 -12.75 5.67 8.93
N GLY A 399 -11.53 6.02 9.34
CA GLY A 399 -10.85 7.26 8.94
C GLY A 399 -11.30 8.53 9.66
N GLN A 400 -12.16 8.44 10.69
CA GLN A 400 -12.70 9.60 11.43
C GLN A 400 -12.41 9.54 12.95
N LEU A 401 -11.93 8.40 13.46
CA LEU A 401 -11.64 8.23 14.89
C LEU A 401 -10.38 8.98 15.29
N ASP A 402 -10.33 9.41 16.55
CA ASP A 402 -9.14 10.05 17.10
C ASP A 402 -8.00 9.03 17.27
N ARG A 403 -6.98 9.18 16.42
CA ARG A 403 -5.76 8.37 16.41
C ARG A 403 -4.53 9.12 16.89
N THR A 404 -4.72 10.29 17.51
CA THR A 404 -3.63 11.00 18.18
C THR A 404 -3.16 10.16 19.36
N VAL A 405 -1.84 10.00 19.48
CA VAL A 405 -1.25 9.33 20.64
C VAL A 405 -1.53 10.22 21.85
N SER A 406 -2.24 9.67 22.84
CA SER A 406 -2.55 10.40 24.06
C SER A 406 -1.32 10.38 24.97
N GLY A 407 -0.85 11.56 25.39
CA GLY A 407 0.32 11.68 26.28
C GLY A 407 0.16 10.88 27.58
N PRO A 408 1.27 10.47 28.23
CA PRO A 408 1.28 9.49 29.32
C PRO A 408 0.29 9.80 30.43
N ALA A 409 -0.31 8.76 31.03
CA ALA A 409 -1.07 8.93 32.26
C ALA A 409 -0.11 9.40 33.37
N ALA A 410 -0.50 10.46 34.12
CA ALA A 410 0.37 11.14 35.08
C ALA A 410 0.94 10.22 36.18
N ASP A 411 0.27 9.10 36.46
CA ASP A 411 0.55 8.24 37.62
C ASP A 411 1.50 7.06 37.33
N LEU A 412 1.80 6.75 36.06
CA LEU A 412 2.63 5.58 35.71
C LEU A 412 4.13 5.77 35.99
N HIS A 413 4.61 7.01 36.03
CA HIS A 413 6.03 7.28 36.26
C HIS A 413 6.49 6.92 37.67
N ALA A 414 5.63 7.08 38.68
CA ALA A 414 5.95 6.78 40.07
C ALA A 414 6.07 5.27 40.37
N GLN A 415 5.47 4.41 39.53
CA GLN A 415 5.50 2.95 39.69
C GLN A 415 6.53 2.26 38.76
N ALA A 416 7.07 2.99 37.78
CA ALA A 416 8.09 2.48 36.87
C ALA A 416 9.51 2.53 37.47
N GLU A 417 9.74 3.33 38.52
CA GLU A 417 11.02 3.39 39.23
C GLU A 417 11.30 2.08 39.98
N GLY A 418 12.33 1.34 39.56
CA GLY A 418 12.82 0.14 40.25
C GLY A 418 12.54 -1.21 39.57
N THR A 419 11.84 -1.26 38.45
CA THR A 419 11.59 -2.52 37.69
C THR A 419 12.47 -2.59 36.44
N ASP A 420 13.13 -3.73 36.21
CA ASP A 420 13.91 -3.95 34.97
C ASP A 420 12.99 -3.84 33.73
N PRO A 421 13.28 -2.93 32.78
CA PRO A 421 12.51 -2.82 31.54
C PRO A 421 12.46 -4.11 30.70
N GLY A 422 13.44 -5.01 30.86
CA GLY A 422 13.47 -6.32 30.23
C GLY A 422 12.59 -7.38 30.92
N ALA A 423 12.16 -7.16 32.16
CA ALA A 423 11.42 -8.14 32.94
C ALA A 423 10.06 -8.47 32.33
N GLY A 424 9.71 -9.75 32.28
CA GLY A 424 8.43 -10.22 31.78
C GLY A 424 8.38 -11.75 31.68
N PRO A 425 7.26 -12.31 31.22
CA PRO A 425 6.03 -11.62 30.80
C PRO A 425 5.33 -10.91 31.96
N VAL A 426 4.81 -9.70 31.71
CA VAL A 426 4.07 -8.93 32.71
C VAL A 426 2.58 -9.24 32.56
N THR A 427 1.96 -9.75 33.62
CA THR A 427 0.50 -9.92 33.68
C THR A 427 -0.12 -8.72 34.38
N VAL A 428 -1.03 -8.05 33.71
CA VAL A 428 -1.80 -6.92 34.23
C VAL A 428 -3.21 -7.39 34.54
N VAL A 429 -3.68 -7.08 35.73
CA VAL A 429 -5.04 -7.37 36.20
C VAL A 429 -5.76 -6.07 36.46
N VAL A 430 -6.87 -5.85 35.77
CA VAL A 430 -7.76 -4.70 36.02
C VAL A 430 -9.08 -5.24 36.59
N THR A 431 -9.43 -4.79 37.79
CA THR A 431 -10.61 -5.28 38.50
C THR A 431 -11.74 -4.26 38.40
N TYR A 432 -12.90 -4.70 37.91
CA TYR A 432 -14.10 -3.89 37.73
C TYR A 432 -15.25 -4.43 38.57
N ARG A 433 -16.13 -3.53 39.03
CA ARG A 433 -17.43 -3.86 39.64
C ARG A 433 -18.55 -3.24 38.82
N PRO A 434 -18.90 -3.83 37.66
CA PRO A 434 -19.92 -3.27 36.78
C PRO A 434 -21.28 -3.23 37.46
N ASP A 435 -22.10 -2.25 37.09
CA ASP A 435 -23.50 -2.21 37.49
C ASP A 435 -24.26 -3.41 36.86
N PRO A 436 -24.93 -4.28 37.65
CA PRO A 436 -25.63 -5.46 37.12
C PRO A 436 -26.68 -5.15 36.05
N GLU A 437 -27.33 -3.99 36.14
CA GLU A 437 -28.32 -3.53 35.14
C GLU A 437 -27.68 -3.16 33.80
N ARG A 438 -26.37 -2.86 33.80
CA ARG A 438 -25.59 -2.43 32.63
C ARG A 438 -24.51 -3.42 32.21
N LEU A 439 -24.61 -4.69 32.65
CA LEU A 439 -23.62 -5.72 32.35
C LEU A 439 -23.47 -5.96 30.82
N GLY A 440 -24.57 -5.84 30.07
CA GLY A 440 -24.56 -5.92 28.61
C GLY A 440 -23.72 -4.80 27.96
N ASP A 441 -23.93 -3.56 28.37
CA ASP A 441 -23.13 -2.41 27.93
C ASP A 441 -21.66 -2.58 28.32
N PHE A 442 -21.41 -3.02 29.55
CA PHE A 442 -20.05 -3.23 30.06
C PHE A 442 -19.28 -4.26 29.23
N THR A 443 -19.89 -5.41 28.96
CA THR A 443 -19.26 -6.46 28.15
C THR A 443 -19.04 -6.02 26.70
N ALA A 444 -19.96 -5.25 26.12
CA ALA A 444 -19.80 -4.69 24.78
C ALA A 444 -18.64 -3.67 24.71
N VAL A 445 -18.46 -2.84 25.74
CA VAL A 445 -17.31 -1.94 25.86
C VAL A 445 -16.03 -2.74 26.06
N LEU A 446 -16.03 -3.76 26.93
CA LEU A 446 -14.84 -4.56 27.19
C LEU A 446 -14.35 -5.38 25.99
N ASP A 447 -15.22 -5.81 25.07
CA ASP A 447 -14.74 -6.42 23.82
C ASP A 447 -13.96 -5.40 22.95
N GLN A 448 -14.34 -4.12 22.98
CA GLN A 448 -13.57 -3.06 22.32
C GLN A 448 -12.26 -2.74 23.06
N VAL A 449 -12.27 -2.78 24.40
CA VAL A 449 -11.06 -2.67 25.24
C VAL A 449 -10.09 -3.81 24.96
N ARG A 450 -10.58 -5.05 24.88
CA ARG A 450 -9.80 -6.24 24.48
C ARG A 450 -9.06 -5.98 23.17
N LEU A 451 -9.77 -5.54 22.13
CA LEU A 451 -9.16 -5.23 20.84
C LEU A 451 -8.14 -4.08 20.94
N ALA A 452 -8.35 -3.12 21.85
CA ALA A 452 -7.39 -2.05 22.14
C ALA A 452 -6.12 -2.56 22.82
N ARG A 453 -6.23 -3.44 23.82
CA ARG A 453 -5.09 -4.07 24.50
C ARG A 453 -4.27 -4.92 23.53
N LEU A 454 -4.93 -5.79 22.76
CA LEU A 454 -4.26 -6.69 21.82
C LEU A 454 -3.59 -5.95 20.65
N ARG A 455 -4.12 -4.80 20.20
CA ARG A 455 -3.48 -4.01 19.12
C ARG A 455 -2.25 -3.24 19.58
N THR A 456 -2.20 -2.84 20.86
CA THR A 456 -1.17 -1.91 21.37
C THR A 456 0.00 -2.60 22.07
N GLY A 457 -0.12 -3.87 22.47
CA GLY A 457 0.99 -4.59 23.08
C GLY A 457 0.66 -5.95 23.67
N ALA A 458 -0.59 -6.21 24.06
CA ALA A 458 -0.95 -7.46 24.73
C ALA A 458 -0.86 -8.67 23.79
N THR A 459 -0.36 -9.79 24.32
CA THR A 459 -0.27 -11.09 23.63
C THR A 459 -1.44 -12.00 23.96
N ASP A 460 -1.99 -11.88 25.17
CA ASP A 460 -3.21 -12.58 25.62
C ASP A 460 -4.14 -11.60 26.34
N TRP A 461 -5.45 -11.90 26.32
CA TRP A 461 -6.47 -11.15 27.03
C TRP A 461 -7.63 -12.07 27.43
N ARG A 462 -8.07 -11.98 28.68
CA ARG A 462 -9.19 -12.74 29.23
C ARG A 462 -10.01 -11.88 30.19
N LEU A 463 -11.32 -12.07 30.16
CA LEU A 463 -12.22 -11.55 31.19
C LEU A 463 -12.72 -12.72 32.01
N VAL A 464 -12.50 -12.67 33.31
CA VAL A 464 -12.90 -13.73 34.24
C VAL A 464 -13.77 -13.17 35.36
N ARG A 465 -14.63 -14.03 35.91
CA ARG A 465 -15.44 -13.72 37.08
C ARG A 465 -14.79 -14.33 38.31
N ARG A 466 -14.78 -13.60 39.42
CA ARG A 466 -14.26 -14.12 40.69
C ARG A 466 -15.21 -15.20 41.22
N ILE A 467 -14.66 -16.33 41.65
CA ILE A 467 -15.44 -17.38 42.31
C ILE A 467 -15.81 -16.87 43.71
N GLY A 468 -17.10 -16.94 44.06
CA GLY A 468 -17.63 -16.45 45.34
C GLY A 468 -18.00 -14.96 45.37
N ASP A 469 -17.70 -14.20 44.31
CA ASP A 469 -18.10 -12.80 44.15
C ASP A 469 -18.53 -12.57 42.69
N THR A 470 -19.83 -12.64 42.44
CA THR A 470 -20.40 -12.53 41.09
C THR A 470 -20.45 -11.11 40.56
N GLU A 471 -20.22 -10.11 41.43
CA GLU A 471 -20.24 -8.68 41.07
C GLU A 471 -18.87 -8.19 40.61
N THR A 472 -17.79 -8.93 40.90
CA THR A 472 -16.43 -8.58 40.50
C THR A 472 -16.01 -9.31 39.22
N LEU A 473 -15.64 -8.53 38.20
CA LEU A 473 -15.01 -9.00 36.97
C LEU A 473 -13.56 -8.54 36.90
N ALA A 474 -12.66 -9.43 36.50
CA ALA A 474 -11.24 -9.15 36.36
C ALA A 474 -10.79 -9.35 34.91
N GLU A 475 -10.23 -8.29 34.33
CA GLU A 475 -9.54 -8.30 33.04
C GLU A 475 -8.09 -8.72 33.28
N PHE A 476 -7.66 -9.80 32.65
CA PHE A 476 -6.28 -10.26 32.62
C PHE A 476 -5.72 -10.03 31.23
N TYR A 477 -4.58 -9.36 31.13
CA TYR A 477 -3.81 -9.34 29.89
C TYR A 477 -2.32 -9.41 30.13
N THR A 478 -1.61 -9.99 29.19
CA THR A 478 -0.16 -10.21 29.31
C THR A 478 0.56 -9.40 28.25
N VAL A 479 1.65 -8.74 28.62
CA VAL A 479 2.61 -8.16 27.67
C VAL A 479 3.98 -8.83 27.80
N PRO A 480 4.76 -8.91 26.72
CA PRO A 480 6.07 -9.55 26.72
C PRO A 480 7.06 -9.06 27.77
N THR A 481 7.13 -7.74 27.99
CA THR A 481 8.10 -7.10 28.90
C THR A 481 7.51 -5.85 29.54
N TRP A 482 8.10 -5.41 30.64
CA TRP A 482 7.76 -4.14 31.30
C TRP A 482 7.94 -2.95 30.34
N ARG A 483 8.99 -2.94 29.52
CA ARG A 483 9.17 -1.95 28.44
C ARG A 483 7.99 -1.92 27.47
N GLU A 484 7.45 -3.07 27.10
CA GLU A 484 6.31 -3.14 26.19
C GLU A 484 5.01 -2.65 26.85
N TYR A 485 4.85 -2.88 28.16
CA TYR A 485 3.76 -2.26 28.95
C TYR A 485 3.85 -0.72 28.93
N LEU A 486 5.03 -0.19 29.23
CA LEU A 486 5.26 1.26 29.24
C LEU A 486 5.01 1.86 27.86
N ARG A 487 5.55 1.26 26.79
CA ARG A 487 5.29 1.68 25.40
C ARG A 487 3.81 1.62 25.06
N GLN A 488 3.09 0.59 25.51
CA GLN A 488 1.66 0.48 25.31
C GLN A 488 0.95 1.71 25.91
N GLU A 489 1.19 2.01 27.19
CA GLU A 489 0.48 3.07 27.91
C GLU A 489 0.93 4.50 27.53
N GLN A 490 2.19 4.69 27.17
CA GLN A 490 2.77 6.01 26.89
C GLN A 490 2.74 6.39 25.40
N ASP A 491 3.08 5.46 24.51
CA ASP A 491 3.41 5.77 23.11
C ASP A 491 2.37 5.26 22.09
N ARG A 492 1.50 4.33 22.49
CA ARG A 492 0.67 3.58 21.53
C ARG A 492 -0.82 3.77 21.68
N LEU A 493 -1.31 4.08 22.88
CA LEU A 493 -2.73 4.35 23.11
C LEU A 493 -3.17 5.64 22.42
N THR A 494 -4.31 5.55 21.74
CA THR A 494 -4.95 6.66 21.06
C THR A 494 -6.05 7.31 21.89
N GLY A 495 -6.46 8.52 21.52
CA GLY A 495 -7.61 9.19 22.14
C GLY A 495 -8.87 8.32 22.13
N GLU A 496 -9.11 7.58 21.05
CA GLU A 496 -10.20 6.61 20.97
C GLU A 496 -10.03 5.44 21.96
N ASP A 497 -8.80 4.95 22.17
CA ASP A 497 -8.54 3.89 23.16
C ASP A 497 -8.86 4.39 24.58
N ARG A 498 -8.43 5.61 24.91
CA ARG A 498 -8.73 6.23 26.21
C ARG A 498 -10.21 6.49 26.41
N ARG A 499 -10.93 6.88 25.36
CA ARG A 499 -12.39 7.03 25.39
C ARG A 499 -13.06 5.70 25.78
N LEU A 500 -12.61 4.58 25.21
CA LEU A 500 -13.11 3.25 25.55
C LEU A 500 -12.79 2.86 27.00
N PHE A 501 -11.57 3.16 27.47
CA PHE A 501 -11.19 2.89 28.86
C PHE A 501 -12.03 3.73 29.83
N THR A 502 -12.26 5.00 29.51
CA THR A 502 -13.11 5.90 30.32
C THR A 502 -14.56 5.42 30.33
N GLN A 503 -15.08 4.91 29.21
CA GLN A 503 -16.41 4.30 29.15
C GLN A 503 -16.51 3.03 30.00
N ALA A 504 -15.49 2.17 29.98
CA ALA A 504 -15.45 0.98 30.82
C ALA A 504 -15.45 1.36 32.32
N ARG A 505 -14.67 2.39 32.68
CA ARG A 505 -14.65 2.95 34.05
C ARG A 505 -16.01 3.51 34.47
N ALA A 506 -16.66 4.29 33.61
CA ALA A 506 -17.94 4.93 33.93
C ALA A 506 -19.12 3.96 34.11
N VAL A 507 -18.99 2.70 33.67
CA VAL A 507 -20.01 1.65 33.88
C VAL A 507 -19.69 0.82 35.14
N SER A 508 -18.49 0.96 35.71
CA SER A 508 -18.11 0.39 36.99
C SER A 508 -18.60 1.28 38.14
N ARG A 509 -19.09 0.67 39.23
CA ARG A 509 -19.54 1.37 40.44
C ARG A 509 -18.37 1.94 41.25
N GLU A 510 -17.21 1.32 41.13
CA GLU A 510 -15.98 1.70 41.82
C GLU A 510 -14.87 1.98 40.79
N GLU A 511 -13.90 2.82 41.19
CA GLU A 511 -12.71 3.07 40.38
C GLU A 511 -11.92 1.75 40.23
N PRO A 512 -11.67 1.28 38.99
CA PRO A 512 -11.04 0.00 38.80
C PRO A 512 -9.58 0.01 39.27
N SER A 513 -9.20 -1.02 40.03
CA SER A 513 -7.84 -1.21 40.50
C SER A 513 -7.00 -1.92 39.43
N ILE A 514 -5.74 -1.50 39.27
CA ILE A 514 -4.78 -2.09 38.36
C ILE A 514 -3.64 -2.70 39.19
N THR A 515 -3.35 -3.97 38.96
CA THR A 515 -2.26 -4.70 39.61
C THR A 515 -1.38 -5.37 38.57
N TRP A 516 -0.06 -5.36 38.81
CA TRP A 516 0.94 -5.96 37.93
C TRP A 516 1.60 -7.16 38.61
N TYR A 517 1.83 -8.21 37.83
CA TYR A 517 2.47 -9.44 38.28
C TYR A 517 3.63 -9.80 37.35
N LEU A 518 4.78 -10.09 37.94
CA LEU A 518 5.92 -10.73 37.28
C LEU A 518 5.95 -12.22 37.64
N PRO A 519 6.54 -13.08 36.79
CA PRO A 519 6.78 -14.47 37.15
C PRO A 519 7.69 -14.51 38.38
N ALA A 520 7.42 -15.42 39.31
CA ALA A 520 8.34 -15.67 40.43
C ALA A 520 9.69 -16.14 39.86
N GLN A 521 10.80 -15.52 40.26
CA GLN A 521 12.13 -16.04 39.96
C GLN A 521 12.25 -17.39 40.66
N GLN A 522 12.38 -18.48 39.90
CA GLN A 522 12.90 -19.72 40.46
C GLN A 522 14.38 -19.47 40.72
N GLU A 523 14.77 -19.31 41.98
CA GLU A 523 16.18 -19.44 42.38
C GLU A 523 16.62 -20.84 41.94
N GLN A 524 17.47 -20.89 40.92
CA GLN A 524 18.22 -22.10 40.60
C GLN A 524 19.19 -22.31 41.76
N HIS A 525 18.80 -23.17 42.69
CA HIS A 525 19.66 -23.71 43.73
C HIS A 525 20.73 -24.63 43.14
#